data_AF-A0A6N7BDK3-F1
#
_entry.id   AF-A0A6N7BDK3-F1
#
_cell.length_a   1.000
_cell.length_b   1.000
_cell.length_c   1.000
_cell.angle_alpha   90.00
_cell.angle_beta   90.00
_cell.angle_gamma   90.00
#
_symmetry.space_group_name_H-M   'P 1'
#
loop_
_entity.id
_entity.type
_entity.pdbx_description
1 polymer ?
#
loop_
_entity_poly.entity_id
_entity_poly.type
_entity_poly.pdbx_seq_one_letter_code
_entity_poly.pdbx_strand_id
1 'polypeptide(L)'
;MQQLYSFFRPPQFDDFQRKREAKYAHYVALSLIVGYSYAAIHELLTGSTYYLVIMYSSIALIILIYCLNKKKLLTHPLVFIDFALIATATAIMVMADGTRDEVLLVFPVSLIIASLAFEHKQLIMTLIIELGIIWFLGNLEMQGLLKNRFSFGTTYFQLIILSITLIFSTFIIDLIVGDFKISIKDIKAKSVQITNANKELRHSNATKDKFFSIVAHDLRSPFQGLLGIANILESLDDELTREERKNFVSRLNIALKRQYDFLEELLLWGKIQREAIDFEPVVCNIREIIESNSEILSGNIYKKKIQFKIDAYV
;
A
#
# COMPACT_ATOMS: atom_id res chain seq x y z
N MET A 1 11.89 22.27 -19.26
CA MET A 1 12.10 21.07 -18.42
C MET A 1 10.81 20.54 -17.79
N GLN A 2 10.05 21.31 -17.00
CA GLN A 2 8.81 20.82 -16.35
C GLN A 2 7.71 20.33 -17.32
N GLN A 3 7.52 21.01 -18.47
CA GLN A 3 6.56 20.55 -19.50
C GLN A 3 6.97 19.22 -20.14
N LEU A 4 8.27 19.00 -20.40
CA LEU A 4 8.79 17.72 -20.92
C LEU A 4 8.57 16.59 -19.90
N TYR A 5 8.83 16.87 -18.61
CA TYR A 5 8.63 15.88 -17.54
C TYR A 5 7.16 15.51 -17.34
N SER A 6 6.24 16.44 -17.58
CA SER A 6 4.79 16.17 -17.57
C SER A 6 4.36 15.31 -18.76
N PHE A 7 5.12 15.33 -19.86
CA PHE A 7 4.79 14.57 -21.06
C PHE A 7 4.95 13.06 -20.84
N PHE A 8 6.02 12.66 -20.15
CA PHE A 8 6.36 11.27 -19.81
C PHE A 8 5.63 10.72 -18.57
N ARG A 9 4.65 11.46 -18.02
CA ARG A 9 3.84 10.94 -16.92
C ARG A 9 2.71 10.05 -17.46
N PRO A 10 2.53 8.85 -16.87
CA PRO A 10 1.43 7.98 -17.26
C PRO A 10 0.07 8.60 -16.88
N PRO A 11 -1.01 8.25 -17.61
CA PRO A 11 -2.36 8.70 -17.28
C PRO A 11 -2.80 8.19 -15.90
N GLN A 12 -3.56 9.00 -15.17
CA GLN A 12 -4.12 8.61 -13.87
C GLN A 12 -5.59 8.25 -13.99
N PHE A 13 -5.97 7.10 -13.43
CA PHE A 13 -7.34 6.61 -13.32
C PHE A 13 -7.67 6.30 -11.87
N ASP A 14 -8.95 6.37 -11.51
CA ASP A 14 -9.44 6.05 -10.16
C ASP A 14 -9.51 4.52 -9.96
N ASP A 15 -9.87 3.79 -11.00
CA ASP A 15 -9.81 2.33 -11.04
C ASP A 15 -8.35 1.86 -11.06
N PHE A 16 -7.98 1.09 -10.03
CA PHE A 16 -6.63 0.55 -9.86
C PHE A 16 -6.18 -0.33 -11.03
N GLN A 17 -7.07 -1.16 -11.58
CA GLN A 17 -6.73 -2.09 -12.66
C GLN A 17 -6.44 -1.31 -13.95
N ARG A 18 -7.36 -0.41 -14.34
CA ARG A 18 -7.17 0.48 -15.51
C ARG A 18 -5.95 1.38 -15.35
N LYS A 19 -5.71 1.92 -14.15
CA LYS A 19 -4.51 2.74 -13.86
C LYS A 19 -3.23 1.97 -14.12
N ARG A 20 -3.19 0.70 -13.70
CA ARG A 20 -2.01 -0.16 -13.87
C ARG A 20 -1.80 -0.50 -15.36
N GLU A 21 -2.83 -0.96 -16.06
CA GLU A 21 -2.75 -1.27 -17.50
C GLU A 21 -2.31 -0.07 -18.32
N ALA A 22 -2.91 1.10 -18.10
CA ALA A 22 -2.57 2.31 -18.83
C ALA A 22 -1.14 2.80 -18.53
N LYS A 23 -0.66 2.60 -17.30
CA LYS A 23 0.74 2.88 -16.91
C LYS A 23 1.72 1.93 -17.58
N TYR A 24 1.44 0.63 -17.64
CA TYR A 24 2.29 -0.32 -18.34
C TYR A 24 2.30 -0.06 -19.84
N ALA A 25 1.14 0.16 -20.47
CA ALA A 25 1.04 0.54 -21.87
C ALA A 25 1.87 1.79 -22.19
N HIS A 26 1.91 2.76 -21.28
CA HIS A 26 2.73 3.96 -21.45
C HIS A 26 4.23 3.63 -21.56
N TYR A 27 4.75 2.77 -20.68
CA TYR A 27 6.18 2.42 -20.71
C TYR A 27 6.52 1.48 -21.87
N VAL A 28 5.67 0.49 -22.15
CA VAL A 28 5.87 -0.43 -23.27
C VAL A 28 5.84 0.32 -24.60
N ALA A 29 4.91 1.27 -24.78
CA ALA A 29 4.87 2.11 -25.97
C ALA A 29 6.17 2.92 -26.15
N LEU A 30 6.70 3.51 -25.07
CA LEU A 30 7.97 4.24 -25.12
C LEU A 30 9.15 3.34 -25.48
N SER A 31 9.25 2.14 -24.90
CA SER A 31 10.32 1.21 -25.24
C SER A 31 10.23 0.72 -26.68
N LEU A 32 9.03 0.44 -27.19
CA LEU A 32 8.83 0.02 -28.58
C LEU A 32 9.14 1.15 -29.57
N ILE A 33 8.77 2.40 -29.28
CA ILE A 33 9.14 3.55 -30.12
C ILE A 33 10.67 3.64 -30.25
N VAL A 34 11.39 3.50 -29.13
CA VAL A 34 12.87 3.52 -29.15
C VAL A 34 13.43 2.34 -29.93
N GLY A 35 12.91 1.12 -29.69
CA GLY A 35 13.35 -0.09 -30.38
C GLY A 35 13.14 -0.03 -31.89
N TYR A 36 11.95 0.38 -32.34
CA TYR A 36 11.65 0.55 -33.76
C TYR A 36 12.42 1.71 -34.39
N SER A 37 12.68 2.79 -33.65
CA SER A 37 13.52 3.88 -34.15
C SER A 37 14.95 3.41 -34.40
N TYR A 38 15.51 2.62 -33.48
CA TYR A 38 16.83 2.00 -33.66
C TYR A 38 16.84 1.06 -34.87
N ALA A 39 15.85 0.16 -34.99
CA ALA A 39 15.73 -0.75 -36.12
C ALA A 39 15.61 0.01 -37.45
N ALA A 40 14.83 1.09 -37.50
CA ALA A 40 14.72 1.95 -38.68
C ALA A 40 16.04 2.63 -39.06
N ILE A 41 16.82 3.10 -38.07
CA ILE A 41 18.15 3.70 -38.32
C ILE A 41 19.13 2.65 -38.84
N HIS A 42 19.15 1.45 -38.25
CA HIS A 42 19.96 0.34 -38.74
C HIS A 42 19.62 0.03 -40.20
N GLU A 43 18.33 -0.04 -40.53
CA GLU A 43 17.89 -0.38 -41.88
C GLU A 43 18.18 0.71 -42.92
N LEU A 44 18.22 1.97 -42.49
CA LEU A 44 18.62 3.10 -43.34
C LEU A 44 20.07 2.94 -43.84
N LEU A 45 20.91 2.24 -43.07
CA LEU A 45 22.31 1.96 -43.43
C LEU A 45 22.45 0.73 -44.34
N THR A 46 21.55 -0.24 -44.24
CA THR A 46 21.57 -1.49 -45.03
C THR A 46 20.76 -1.43 -46.32
N GLY A 47 19.85 -0.45 -46.47
CA GLY A 47 19.28 -0.03 -47.75
C GLY A 47 17.94 -0.66 -48.15
N SER A 48 17.20 -1.31 -47.24
CA SER A 48 15.90 -1.92 -47.58
C SER A 48 14.71 -0.96 -47.41
N THR A 49 14.15 -0.50 -48.54
CA THR A 49 13.09 0.53 -48.54
C THR A 49 11.76 0.06 -47.94
N TYR A 50 11.41 -1.22 -48.06
CA TYR A 50 10.13 -1.74 -47.56
C TYR A 50 10.12 -1.94 -46.04
N TYR A 51 11.24 -2.39 -45.44
CA TYR A 51 11.37 -2.47 -43.98
C TYR A 51 11.23 -1.10 -43.32
N LEU A 52 11.80 -0.06 -43.93
CA LEU A 52 11.66 1.32 -43.44
C LEU A 52 10.20 1.75 -43.38
N VAL A 53 9.40 1.46 -44.42
CA VAL A 53 7.97 1.79 -44.45
C VAL A 53 7.22 1.08 -43.33
N ILE A 54 7.50 -0.21 -43.10
CA ILE A 54 6.88 -0.96 -42.00
C ILE A 54 7.26 -0.35 -40.65
N MET A 55 8.54 -0.05 -40.41
CA MET A 55 9.00 0.53 -39.14
C MET A 55 8.37 1.91 -38.88
N TYR A 56 8.35 2.81 -39.86
CA TYR A 56 7.72 4.13 -39.69
C TYR A 56 6.22 4.03 -39.45
N SER A 57 5.52 3.13 -40.17
CA SER A 57 4.09 2.89 -39.95
C SER A 57 3.80 2.36 -38.54
N SER A 58 4.66 1.47 -38.04
CA SER A 58 4.55 0.86 -36.71
C SER A 58 4.83 1.88 -35.60
N ILE A 59 5.84 2.74 -35.79
CA ILE A 59 6.12 3.88 -34.89
C ILE A 59 4.92 4.82 -34.85
N ALA A 60 4.36 5.20 -36.01
CA ALA A 60 3.20 6.08 -36.08
C ALA A 60 1.97 5.49 -35.37
N LEU A 61 1.72 4.18 -35.54
CA LEU A 61 0.65 3.46 -34.88
C LEU A 61 0.84 3.42 -33.35
N ILE A 62 2.06 3.14 -32.87
CA ILE A 62 2.34 3.14 -31.43
C ILE A 62 2.22 4.56 -30.84
N ILE A 63 2.68 5.59 -31.54
CA ILE A 63 2.50 6.99 -31.12
C ILE A 63 1.00 7.33 -31.04
N LEU A 64 0.19 6.89 -32.00
CA LEU A 64 -1.25 7.08 -31.96
C LEU A 64 -1.86 6.40 -30.72
N ILE A 65 -1.54 5.12 -30.47
CA ILE A 65 -2.01 4.38 -29.30
C ILE A 65 -1.56 5.08 -28.00
N TYR A 66 -0.31 5.55 -27.94
CA TYR A 66 0.23 6.31 -26.82
C TYR A 66 -0.57 7.59 -26.55
N CYS A 67 -0.85 8.37 -27.60
CA CYS A 67 -1.64 9.60 -27.50
C CYS A 67 -3.08 9.33 -27.06
N LEU A 68 -3.73 8.28 -27.60
CA LEU A 68 -5.09 7.90 -27.23
C LEU A 68 -5.18 7.39 -25.79
N ASN A 69 -4.19 6.60 -25.34
CA ASN A 69 -4.06 6.15 -23.96
C ASN A 69 -3.92 7.35 -23.00
N LYS A 70 -3.09 8.34 -23.36
CA LYS A 70 -2.90 9.56 -22.57
C LYS A 70 -4.17 10.40 -22.48
N LYS A 71 -4.97 10.46 -23.55
CA LYS A 71 -6.30 11.08 -23.57
C LYS A 71 -7.39 10.24 -22.88
N LYS A 72 -7.05 9.07 -22.33
CA LYS A 72 -7.98 8.13 -21.67
C LYS A 72 -9.09 7.61 -22.57
N LEU A 73 -8.86 7.56 -23.89
CA LEU A 73 -9.85 7.10 -24.87
C LEU A 73 -9.81 5.59 -25.08
N LEU A 74 -8.73 4.91 -24.70
CA LEU A 74 -8.58 3.47 -24.81
C LEU A 74 -8.92 2.79 -23.49
N THR A 75 -9.77 1.76 -23.56
CA THR A 75 -10.12 0.91 -22.40
C THR A 75 -9.02 -0.07 -22.06
N HIS A 76 -8.45 -0.76 -23.06
CA HIS A 76 -7.36 -1.74 -22.90
C HIS A 76 -6.19 -1.41 -23.83
N PRO A 77 -5.37 -0.39 -23.51
CA PRO A 77 -4.29 0.08 -24.40
C PRO A 77 -3.20 -0.98 -24.63
N LEU A 78 -2.95 -1.89 -23.68
CA LEU A 78 -1.98 -2.98 -23.85
C LEU A 78 -2.38 -3.95 -24.97
N VAL A 79 -3.67 -4.25 -25.10
CA VAL A 79 -4.17 -5.14 -26.16
C VAL A 79 -3.91 -4.54 -27.55
N PHE A 80 -4.13 -3.23 -27.71
CA PHE A 80 -3.83 -2.55 -28.98
C PHE A 80 -2.33 -2.53 -29.30
N ILE A 81 -1.49 -2.36 -28.28
CA ILE A 81 -0.03 -2.43 -28.46
C ILE A 81 0.39 -3.84 -28.88
N ASP A 82 -0.17 -4.86 -28.23
CA ASP A 82 0.11 -6.27 -28.51
C ASP A 82 -0.27 -6.64 -29.96
N PHE A 83 -1.47 -6.26 -30.39
CA PHE A 83 -1.90 -6.43 -31.78
C PHE A 83 -1.00 -5.69 -32.77
N ALA A 84 -0.60 -4.45 -32.46
CA ALA A 84 0.32 -3.69 -33.32
C ALA A 84 1.68 -4.38 -33.43
N LEU A 85 2.19 -4.92 -32.33
CA LEU A 85 3.45 -5.67 -32.28
C LEU A 85 3.38 -6.95 -33.13
N ILE A 86 2.33 -7.75 -32.96
CA ILE A 86 2.10 -8.99 -33.74
C ILE A 86 1.94 -8.67 -35.23
N ALA A 87 1.16 -7.64 -35.58
CA ALA A 87 0.96 -7.21 -36.96
C ALA A 87 2.28 -6.76 -37.61
N THR A 88 3.11 -6.03 -36.87
CA THR A 88 4.43 -5.58 -37.34
C THR A 88 5.34 -6.78 -37.59
N ALA A 89 5.44 -7.70 -36.63
CA ALA A 89 6.24 -8.93 -36.79
C ALA A 89 5.77 -9.76 -38.00
N THR A 90 4.46 -9.94 -38.15
CA THR A 90 3.85 -10.66 -39.27
C THR A 90 4.18 -9.99 -40.61
N ALA A 91 4.04 -8.67 -40.70
CA ALA A 91 4.35 -7.91 -41.92
C ALA A 91 5.83 -8.01 -42.29
N ILE A 92 6.72 -7.95 -41.29
CA ILE A 92 8.14 -8.18 -41.51
C ILE A 92 8.36 -9.60 -42.01
N MET A 93 7.86 -10.64 -41.35
CA MET A 93 8.07 -12.04 -41.76
C MET A 93 7.55 -12.36 -43.17
N VAL A 94 6.48 -11.72 -43.63
CA VAL A 94 5.97 -11.86 -45.01
C VAL A 94 6.90 -11.23 -46.03
N MET A 95 7.52 -10.09 -45.69
CA MET A 95 8.42 -9.34 -46.58
C MET A 95 9.89 -9.76 -46.46
N ALA A 96 10.23 -10.38 -45.33
CA ALA A 96 11.52 -10.89 -44.93
C ALA A 96 11.68 -12.38 -45.28
N ASP A 97 12.69 -13.02 -44.70
CA ASP A 97 13.12 -14.39 -45.02
C ASP A 97 12.21 -15.50 -44.41
N GLY A 98 10.97 -15.17 -44.04
CA GLY A 98 9.98 -16.11 -43.56
C GLY A 98 10.05 -16.42 -42.06
N THR A 99 9.65 -17.64 -41.67
CA THR A 99 9.44 -18.02 -40.26
C THR A 99 10.70 -18.36 -39.47
N ARG A 100 11.88 -18.23 -40.09
CA ARG A 100 13.20 -18.48 -39.49
C ARG A 100 13.96 -17.21 -39.10
N ASP A 101 13.33 -16.05 -39.24
CA ASP A 101 13.89 -14.76 -38.88
C ASP A 101 13.95 -14.58 -37.33
N GLU A 102 14.89 -13.77 -36.84
CA GLU A 102 15.00 -13.37 -35.43
C GLU A 102 13.74 -12.65 -34.92
N VAL A 103 12.96 -12.07 -35.84
CA VAL A 103 11.63 -11.47 -35.60
C VAL A 103 10.66 -12.46 -34.94
N LEU A 104 10.88 -13.77 -35.06
CA LEU A 104 10.09 -14.80 -34.39
C LEU A 104 10.11 -14.67 -32.85
N LEU A 105 11.16 -14.09 -32.28
CA LEU A 105 11.25 -13.80 -30.84
C LEU A 105 10.21 -12.76 -30.38
N VAL A 106 9.53 -12.07 -31.28
CA VAL A 106 8.45 -11.15 -30.95
C VAL A 106 7.22 -11.88 -30.39
N PHE A 107 6.91 -13.09 -30.86
CA PHE A 107 5.75 -13.87 -30.39
C PHE A 107 5.78 -14.22 -28.89
N PRO A 108 6.87 -14.79 -28.32
CA PRO A 108 6.93 -14.97 -26.88
C PRO A 108 6.92 -13.64 -26.10
N VAL A 109 7.38 -12.54 -26.70
CA VAL A 109 7.30 -11.20 -26.08
C VAL A 109 5.87 -10.66 -26.09
N SER A 110 5.08 -10.87 -27.15
CA SER A 110 3.65 -10.53 -27.16
C SER A 110 2.88 -11.33 -26.12
N LEU A 111 3.17 -12.62 -25.91
CA LEU A 111 2.57 -13.38 -24.80
C LEU A 111 2.84 -12.74 -23.42
N ILE A 112 4.05 -12.19 -23.20
CA ILE A 112 4.35 -11.45 -21.96
C ILE A 112 3.50 -10.19 -21.88
N ILE A 113 3.38 -9.41 -22.96
CA ILE A 113 2.57 -8.18 -22.98
C ILE A 113 1.09 -8.49 -22.77
N ALA A 114 0.56 -9.54 -23.40
CA ALA A 114 -0.80 -10.04 -23.21
C ALA A 114 -1.05 -10.44 -21.75
N SER A 115 -0.08 -11.09 -21.09
CA SER A 115 -0.19 -11.46 -19.67
C SER A 115 -0.28 -10.25 -18.74
N LEU A 116 0.34 -9.12 -19.12
CA LEU A 116 0.27 -7.85 -18.40
C LEU A 116 -1.10 -7.15 -18.53
N ALA A 117 -1.96 -7.58 -19.45
CA ALA A 117 -3.35 -7.14 -19.54
C ALA A 117 -4.30 -7.91 -18.58
N PHE A 118 -3.76 -8.85 -17.78
CA PHE A 118 -4.35 -9.49 -16.59
C PHE A 118 -5.51 -10.49 -16.76
N GLU A 119 -6.08 -10.65 -17.95
CA GLU A 119 -7.10 -11.67 -18.20
C GLU A 119 -6.49 -12.93 -18.84
N HIS A 120 -6.58 -14.07 -18.16
CA HIS A 120 -6.14 -15.38 -18.68
C HIS A 120 -6.80 -15.69 -20.05
N LYS A 121 -8.01 -15.19 -20.29
CA LYS A 121 -8.70 -15.30 -21.58
C LYS A 121 -7.95 -14.60 -22.71
N GLN A 122 -7.39 -13.41 -22.46
CA GLN A 122 -6.64 -12.66 -23.46
C GLN A 122 -5.33 -13.36 -23.80
N LEU A 123 -4.63 -13.91 -22.80
CA LEU A 123 -3.42 -14.69 -23.01
C LEU A 123 -3.67 -15.93 -23.91
N ILE A 124 -4.73 -16.71 -23.63
CA ILE A 124 -5.10 -17.85 -24.48
C ILE A 124 -5.46 -17.37 -25.90
N MET A 125 -6.22 -16.27 -26.02
CA MET A 125 -6.62 -15.75 -27.32
C MET A 125 -5.41 -15.31 -28.16
N THR A 126 -4.44 -14.62 -27.55
CA THR A 126 -3.18 -14.25 -28.18
C THR A 126 -2.43 -15.50 -28.64
N LEU A 127 -2.27 -16.52 -27.79
CA LEU A 127 -1.64 -17.80 -28.18
C LEU A 127 -2.30 -18.43 -29.42
N ILE A 128 -3.63 -18.50 -29.45
CA ILE A 128 -4.37 -19.08 -30.60
C ILE A 128 -4.09 -18.28 -31.88
N ILE A 129 -4.09 -16.95 -31.79
CA ILE A 129 -3.81 -16.06 -32.92
C ILE A 129 -2.38 -16.27 -33.43
N GLU A 130 -1.40 -16.31 -32.52
CA GLU A 130 0.01 -16.52 -32.88
C GLU A 130 0.25 -17.88 -33.54
N LEU A 131 -0.32 -18.95 -32.98
CA LEU A 131 -0.26 -20.29 -33.59
C LEU A 131 -0.89 -20.29 -34.98
N GLY A 132 -2.02 -19.61 -35.16
CA GLY A 132 -2.67 -19.45 -36.46
C GLY A 132 -1.78 -18.73 -37.48
N ILE A 133 -1.15 -17.62 -37.08
CA ILE A 133 -0.23 -16.85 -37.93
C ILE A 133 0.98 -17.69 -38.33
N ILE A 134 1.61 -18.36 -37.36
CA ILE A 134 2.81 -19.18 -37.61
C ILE A 134 2.50 -20.33 -38.56
N TRP A 135 1.39 -21.04 -38.34
CA TRP A 135 0.98 -22.13 -39.22
C TRP A 135 0.62 -21.64 -40.61
N PHE A 136 -0.07 -20.50 -40.71
CA PHE A 136 -0.42 -19.90 -41.99
C PHE A 136 0.83 -19.49 -42.79
N LEU A 137 1.73 -18.71 -42.18
CA LEU A 137 2.97 -18.27 -42.82
C LEU A 137 3.88 -19.43 -43.18
N GLY A 138 4.03 -20.41 -42.29
CA GLY A 138 4.82 -21.61 -42.56
C GLY A 138 4.30 -22.40 -43.77
N ASN A 139 2.97 -22.52 -43.91
CA ASN A 139 2.37 -23.16 -45.08
C ASN A 139 2.63 -22.39 -46.38
N LEU A 140 2.52 -21.06 -46.36
CA LEU A 140 2.85 -20.23 -47.53
C LEU A 140 4.32 -20.37 -47.93
N GLU A 141 5.22 -20.46 -46.95
CA GLU A 141 6.64 -20.67 -47.19
C GLU A 141 6.93 -22.05 -47.81
N MET A 142 6.29 -23.11 -47.32
CA MET A 142 6.42 -24.47 -47.89
C MET A 142 5.88 -24.57 -49.32
N GLN A 143 4.86 -23.78 -49.67
CA GLN A 143 4.35 -23.68 -51.03
C GLN A 143 5.22 -22.83 -51.96
N GLY A 144 6.29 -22.23 -51.43
CA GLY A 144 7.19 -21.34 -52.19
C GLY A 144 6.58 -19.97 -52.50
N LEU A 145 5.49 -19.59 -51.83
CA LEU A 145 4.83 -18.29 -51.99
C LEU A 145 5.55 -17.17 -51.23
N LEU A 146 6.34 -17.52 -50.21
CA LEU A 146 7.22 -16.59 -49.50
C LEU A 146 8.67 -16.83 -49.93
N LYS A 147 9.40 -15.73 -50.15
CA LYS A 147 10.80 -15.77 -50.58
C LYS A 147 11.68 -16.06 -49.37
N ASN A 148 12.46 -17.14 -49.42
CA ASN A 148 13.35 -17.52 -48.33
C ASN A 148 14.82 -17.26 -48.72
N ARG A 149 15.60 -16.63 -47.84
CA ARG A 149 17.06 -16.45 -48.01
C ARG A 149 17.87 -17.67 -47.57
N PHE A 150 17.27 -18.57 -46.80
CA PHE A 150 17.84 -19.86 -46.44
C PHE A 150 17.67 -20.87 -47.58
N SER A 151 18.66 -21.73 -47.76
CA SER A 151 18.70 -22.76 -48.82
C SER A 151 17.61 -23.84 -48.69
N PHE A 152 16.97 -23.94 -47.53
CA PHE A 152 15.88 -24.86 -47.25
C PHE A 152 14.69 -24.08 -46.70
N GLY A 153 13.49 -24.34 -47.21
CA GLY A 153 12.25 -23.81 -46.63
C GLY A 153 12.01 -24.30 -45.20
N THR A 154 11.09 -23.63 -44.50
CA THR A 154 10.56 -24.12 -43.21
C THR A 154 9.91 -25.49 -43.37
N THR A 155 10.08 -26.34 -42.35
CA THR A 155 9.51 -27.69 -42.33
C THR A 155 8.40 -27.80 -41.30
N TYR A 156 7.45 -28.73 -41.50
CA TYR A 156 6.41 -29.02 -40.51
C TYR A 156 6.98 -29.35 -39.12
N PHE A 157 8.14 -30.00 -39.07
CA PHE A 157 8.82 -30.30 -37.80
C PHE A 157 9.18 -29.02 -37.02
N GLN A 158 9.65 -27.98 -37.71
CA GLN A 158 9.98 -26.70 -37.09
C GLN A 158 8.73 -25.95 -36.60
N LEU A 159 7.63 -25.99 -37.36
CA LEU A 159 6.34 -25.41 -36.93
C LEU A 159 5.81 -26.09 -35.67
N ILE A 160 5.98 -27.42 -35.56
CA ILE A 160 5.61 -28.17 -34.36
C ILE A 160 6.47 -27.75 -33.16
N ILE A 161 7.80 -27.67 -33.32
CA ILE A 161 8.69 -27.23 -32.24
C ILE A 161 8.31 -25.82 -31.76
N LEU A 162 8.10 -24.89 -32.69
CA LEU A 162 7.71 -23.52 -32.38
C LEU A 162 6.36 -23.46 -31.65
N SER A 163 5.39 -24.25 -32.10
CA SER A 163 4.08 -24.35 -31.43
C SER A 163 4.22 -24.85 -30.00
N ILE A 164 5.02 -25.90 -29.78
CA ILE A 164 5.30 -26.45 -28.45
C ILE A 164 5.99 -25.40 -27.57
N THR A 165 6.97 -24.67 -28.11
CA THR A 165 7.66 -23.60 -27.39
C THR A 165 6.68 -22.51 -26.94
N LEU A 166 5.78 -22.03 -27.81
CA LEU A 166 4.80 -21.01 -27.44
C LEU A 166 3.76 -21.50 -26.42
N ILE A 167 3.30 -22.75 -26.55
CA ILE A 167 2.41 -23.37 -25.56
C ILE A 167 3.10 -23.47 -24.20
N PHE A 168 4.36 -23.92 -24.18
CA PHE A 168 5.15 -24.02 -22.95
C PHE A 168 5.43 -22.64 -22.35
N SER A 169 5.81 -21.64 -23.16
CA SER A 169 5.99 -20.26 -22.71
C SER A 169 4.71 -19.70 -22.10
N THR A 170 3.55 -19.95 -22.71
CA THR A 170 2.25 -19.52 -22.18
C THR A 170 1.97 -20.15 -20.81
N PHE A 171 2.23 -21.45 -20.67
CA PHE A 171 2.07 -22.16 -19.39
C PHE A 171 2.97 -21.58 -18.29
N ILE A 172 4.25 -21.34 -18.59
CA ILE A 172 5.20 -20.75 -17.64
C ILE A 172 4.78 -19.32 -17.26
N ILE A 173 4.36 -18.51 -18.23
CA ILE A 173 3.89 -17.15 -18.00
C ILE A 173 2.66 -17.15 -17.08
N ASP A 174 1.69 -18.03 -17.32
CA ASP A 174 0.48 -18.10 -16.49
C ASP A 174 0.80 -18.52 -15.05
N LEU A 175 1.71 -19.48 -14.85
CA LEU A 175 2.19 -19.88 -13.52
C LEU A 175 2.83 -18.70 -12.77
N ILE A 176 3.76 -18.00 -13.41
CA ILE A 176 4.46 -16.84 -12.81
C ILE A 176 3.46 -15.73 -12.46
N VAL A 177 2.54 -15.40 -13.37
CA VAL A 177 1.55 -14.35 -13.16
C VAL A 177 0.56 -14.73 -12.05
N GLY A 178 0.19 -16.02 -11.95
CA GLY A 178 -0.63 -16.56 -10.87
C GLY A 178 -0.01 -16.34 -9.50
N ASP A 179 1.25 -16.76 -9.32
CA ASP A 179 1.98 -16.61 -8.05
C ASP A 179 2.19 -15.14 -7.67
N PHE A 180 2.46 -14.29 -8.67
CA PHE A 180 2.62 -12.86 -8.47
C PHE A 180 1.31 -12.18 -8.03
N LYS A 181 0.16 -12.61 -8.57
CA LYS A 181 -1.17 -12.12 -8.18
C LYS A 181 -1.48 -12.43 -6.72
N ILE A 182 -1.17 -13.65 -6.25
CA ILE A 182 -1.35 -14.07 -4.85
C ILE A 182 -0.45 -13.23 -3.94
N SER A 183 0.83 -13.11 -4.30
CA SER A 183 1.81 -12.34 -3.53
C SER A 183 1.42 -10.87 -3.37
N ILE A 184 0.93 -10.21 -4.42
CA ILE A 184 0.44 -8.83 -4.34
C ILE A 184 -0.77 -8.72 -3.39
N LYS A 185 -1.70 -9.67 -3.44
CA LYS A 185 -2.88 -9.67 -2.58
C LYS A 185 -2.48 -9.76 -1.11
N ASP A 186 -1.53 -10.62 -0.79
CA ASP A 186 -1.02 -10.79 0.58
C ASP A 186 -0.27 -9.56 1.09
N ILE A 187 0.58 -8.96 0.25
CA ILE A 187 1.27 -7.71 0.57
C ILE A 187 0.26 -6.59 0.87
N LYS A 188 -0.81 -6.48 0.07
CA LYS A 188 -1.86 -5.48 0.28
C LYS A 188 -2.62 -5.72 1.59
N ALA A 189 -2.96 -6.98 1.90
CA ALA A 189 -3.62 -7.34 3.14
C ALA A 189 -2.75 -6.99 4.38
N LYS A 190 -1.46 -7.35 4.34
CA LYS A 190 -0.50 -7.00 5.40
C LYS A 190 -0.33 -5.49 5.55
N SER A 191 -0.28 -4.74 4.46
CA SER A 191 -0.19 -3.27 4.49
C SER A 191 -1.39 -2.63 5.18
N VAL A 192 -2.60 -3.12 4.92
CA VAL A 192 -3.82 -2.65 5.61
C VAL A 192 -3.76 -2.97 7.11
N GLN A 193 -3.35 -4.20 7.48
CA GLN A 193 -3.21 -4.59 8.88
C GLN A 193 -2.20 -3.69 9.63
N ILE A 194 -1.02 -3.44 9.06
CA ILE A 194 0.00 -2.55 9.64
C ILE A 194 -0.53 -1.12 9.80
N THR A 195 -1.31 -0.65 8.82
CA THR A 195 -1.90 0.70 8.87
C THR A 195 -2.92 0.83 9.99
N ASN A 196 -3.76 -0.18 10.18
CA ASN A 196 -4.74 -0.21 11.26
C ASN A 196 -4.06 -0.32 12.64
N ALA A 197 -3.10 -1.23 12.80
CA ALA A 197 -2.34 -1.36 14.04
C ALA A 197 -1.60 -0.06 14.40
N ASN A 198 -1.00 0.63 13.42
CA ASN A 198 -0.39 1.94 13.65
C ASN A 198 -1.41 3.00 14.09
N LYS A 199 -2.63 2.97 13.56
CA LYS A 199 -3.69 3.91 13.95
C LYS A 199 -4.12 3.66 15.41
N GLU A 200 -4.28 2.40 15.80
CA GLU A 200 -4.59 2.02 17.19
C GLU A 200 -3.48 2.39 18.15
N LEU A 201 -2.22 2.13 17.79
CA LEU A 201 -1.05 2.53 18.58
C LEU A 201 -0.99 4.05 18.76
N ARG A 202 -1.22 4.82 17.69
CA ARG A 202 -1.26 6.29 17.78
C ARG A 202 -2.40 6.78 18.67
N HIS A 203 -3.58 6.17 18.58
CA HIS A 203 -4.70 6.51 19.45
C HIS A 203 -4.41 6.18 20.92
N SER A 204 -3.81 5.02 21.19
CA SER A 204 -3.38 4.61 22.53
C SER A 204 -2.33 5.58 23.10
N ASN A 205 -1.32 5.94 22.31
CA ASN A 205 -0.31 6.93 22.71
C ASN A 205 -0.92 8.30 22.98
N ALA A 206 -1.79 8.82 22.11
CA ALA A 206 -2.46 10.09 22.34
C ALA A 206 -3.32 10.09 23.61
N THR A 207 -3.95 8.95 23.92
CA THR A 207 -4.71 8.78 25.17
C THR A 207 -3.78 8.81 26.39
N LYS A 208 -2.62 8.12 26.32
CA LYS A 208 -1.59 8.15 27.37
C LYS A 208 -1.03 9.56 27.58
N ASP A 209 -0.69 10.26 26.50
CA ASP A 209 -0.15 11.62 26.58
C ASP A 209 -1.14 12.59 27.23
N LYS A 210 -2.42 12.50 26.84
CA LYS A 210 -3.50 13.28 27.46
C LYS A 210 -3.64 12.96 28.95
N PHE A 211 -3.59 11.68 29.32
CA PHE A 211 -3.62 11.26 30.70
C PHE A 211 -2.45 11.83 31.52
N PHE A 212 -1.21 11.69 31.03
CA PHE A 212 -0.04 12.25 31.71
C PHE A 212 -0.10 13.77 31.83
N SER A 213 -0.65 14.46 30.83
CA SER A 213 -0.88 15.90 30.90
C SER A 213 -1.87 16.28 32.00
N ILE A 214 -2.96 15.52 32.18
CA ILE A 214 -3.93 15.74 33.26
C ILE A 214 -3.27 15.51 34.62
N VAL A 215 -2.57 14.37 34.77
CA VAL A 215 -1.84 14.03 36.00
C VAL A 215 -0.82 15.11 36.36
N ALA A 216 -0.03 15.60 35.40
CA ALA A 216 0.97 16.65 35.66
C ALA A 216 0.33 17.95 36.13
N HIS A 217 -0.81 18.34 35.54
CA HIS A 217 -1.58 19.51 35.98
C HIS A 217 -2.10 19.35 37.42
N ASP A 218 -2.71 18.20 37.70
CA ASP A 218 -3.34 17.92 38.99
C ASP A 218 -2.32 17.67 40.11
N LEU A 219 -1.08 17.30 39.76
CA LEU A 219 0.06 17.31 40.68
C LEU A 219 0.57 18.74 40.93
N ARG A 220 0.71 19.58 39.88
CA ARG A 220 1.33 20.91 40.02
C ARG A 220 0.54 21.85 40.94
N SER A 221 -0.78 21.85 40.85
CA SER A 221 -1.64 22.77 41.62
C SER A 221 -1.51 22.62 43.16
N PRO A 222 -1.63 21.43 43.76
CA PRO A 222 -1.44 21.27 45.21
C PRO A 222 0.00 21.53 45.66
N PHE A 223 1.00 21.21 44.83
CA PHE A 223 2.40 21.56 45.13
C PHE A 223 2.62 23.08 45.24
N GLN A 224 1.92 23.89 44.44
CA GLN A 224 1.97 25.36 44.60
C GLN A 224 1.37 25.80 45.94
N GLY A 225 0.30 25.16 46.41
CA GLY A 225 -0.27 25.43 47.73
C GLY A 225 0.67 25.04 48.88
N LEU A 226 1.35 23.90 48.76
CA LEU A 226 2.39 23.46 49.71
C LEU A 226 3.54 24.45 49.79
N LEU A 227 4.08 24.85 48.62
CA LEU A 227 5.14 25.86 48.53
C LEU A 227 4.68 27.21 49.10
N GLY A 228 3.44 27.61 48.86
CA GLY A 228 2.88 28.84 49.44
C GLY A 228 2.89 28.84 50.97
N ILE A 229 2.45 27.75 51.60
CA ILE A 229 2.47 27.62 53.06
C ILE A 229 3.91 27.59 53.60
N ALA A 230 4.81 26.87 52.91
CA ALA A 230 6.22 26.83 53.29
C ALA A 230 6.88 28.23 53.20
N ASN A 231 6.62 28.97 52.12
CA ASN A 231 7.14 30.33 51.94
C ASN A 231 6.59 31.30 52.99
N ILE A 232 5.32 31.17 53.40
CA ILE A 232 4.76 31.99 54.49
C ILE A 232 5.48 31.71 55.81
N LEU A 233 5.72 30.43 56.11
CA LEU A 233 6.46 30.02 57.31
C LEU A 233 7.91 30.53 57.29
N GLU A 234 8.56 30.55 56.14
CA GLU A 234 9.93 31.04 55.97
C GLU A 234 10.02 32.58 56.03
N SER A 235 9.14 33.28 55.31
CA SER A 235 9.22 34.73 55.13
C SER A 235 8.69 35.54 56.32
N LEU A 236 7.75 35.00 57.09
CA LEU A 236 7.12 35.67 58.24
C LEU A 236 7.54 35.03 59.57
N ASP A 237 8.68 34.34 59.61
CA ASP A 237 9.06 33.52 60.77
C ASP A 237 9.16 34.34 62.07
N ASP A 238 9.63 35.59 62.00
CA ASP A 238 9.72 36.50 63.15
C ASP A 238 8.41 37.25 63.46
N GLU A 239 7.46 37.29 62.50
CA GLU A 239 6.19 38.01 62.61
C GLU A 239 5.03 37.11 63.06
N LEU A 240 5.14 35.79 62.86
CA LEU A 240 4.10 34.82 63.21
C LEU A 240 4.12 34.47 64.70
N THR A 241 2.95 34.60 65.34
CA THR A 241 2.76 34.09 66.69
C THR A 241 2.94 32.56 66.74
N ARG A 242 3.20 32.03 67.95
CA ARG A 242 3.37 30.59 68.15
C ARG A 242 2.14 29.78 67.74
N GLU A 243 0.93 30.32 67.93
CA GLU A 243 -0.32 29.68 67.49
C GLU A 243 -0.50 29.70 65.97
N GLU A 244 -0.22 30.83 65.31
CA GLU A 244 -0.31 30.92 63.84
C GLU A 244 0.67 29.98 63.16
N ARG A 245 1.91 29.91 63.66
CA ARG A 245 2.93 28.98 63.17
C ARG A 245 2.47 27.53 63.31
N LYS A 246 1.92 27.15 64.47
CA LYS A 246 1.37 25.81 64.71
C LYS A 246 0.22 25.49 63.75
N ASN A 247 -0.65 26.47 63.46
CA ASN A 247 -1.72 26.33 62.49
C ASN A 247 -1.21 26.13 61.05
N PHE A 248 -0.23 26.91 60.60
CA PHE A 248 0.37 26.75 59.27
C PHE A 248 1.09 25.41 59.12
N VAL A 249 1.87 24.98 60.12
CA VAL A 249 2.52 23.66 60.13
C VAL A 249 1.48 22.54 60.08
N SER A 250 0.38 22.65 60.83
CA SER A 250 -0.71 21.67 60.79
C SER A 250 -1.36 21.61 59.40
N ARG A 251 -1.65 22.75 58.77
CA ARG A 251 -2.20 22.83 57.41
C ARG A 251 -1.25 22.25 56.37
N LEU A 252 0.05 22.53 56.48
CA LEU A 252 1.08 21.98 55.60
C LEU A 252 1.11 20.44 55.71
N ASN A 253 1.09 19.90 56.93
CA ASN A 253 1.10 18.46 57.16
C ASN A 253 -0.16 17.77 56.58
N ILE A 254 -1.34 18.37 56.78
CA ILE A 254 -2.60 17.88 56.17
C ILE A 254 -2.49 17.88 54.64
N ALA A 255 -1.96 18.94 54.05
CA ALA A 255 -1.81 19.05 52.60
C ALA A 255 -0.76 18.06 52.05
N LEU A 256 0.36 17.85 52.75
CA LEU A 256 1.39 16.86 52.37
C LEU A 256 0.82 15.45 52.41
N LYS A 257 0.05 15.10 53.45
CA LYS A 257 -0.57 13.79 53.57
C LYS A 257 -1.55 13.52 52.42
N ARG A 258 -2.42 14.49 52.11
CA ARG A 258 -3.34 14.39 50.97
C ARG A 258 -2.58 14.21 49.64
N GLN A 259 -1.46 14.90 49.47
CA GLN A 259 -0.65 14.77 48.26
C GLN A 259 0.01 13.41 48.14
N TYR A 260 0.47 12.86 49.27
CA TYR A 260 1.02 11.51 49.34
C TYR A 260 -0.03 10.45 49.01
N ASP A 261 -1.23 10.55 49.60
CA ASP A 261 -2.34 9.62 49.33
C ASP A 261 -2.72 9.64 47.84
N PHE A 262 -2.79 10.83 47.22
CA PHE A 262 -3.02 10.96 45.78
C PHE A 262 -1.93 10.31 44.91
N LEU A 263 -0.66 10.40 45.33
CA LEU A 263 0.44 9.74 44.61
C LEU A 263 0.34 8.21 44.69
N GLU A 264 -0.02 7.67 45.86
CA GLU A 264 -0.27 6.23 46.04
C GLU A 264 -1.44 5.75 45.17
N GLU A 265 -2.54 6.50 45.11
CA GLU A 265 -3.67 6.22 44.21
C GLU A 265 -3.24 6.18 42.74
N LEU A 266 -2.39 7.12 42.31
CA LEU A 266 -1.85 7.17 40.95
C LEU A 266 -0.94 5.96 40.65
N LEU A 267 -0.08 5.57 41.60
CA LEU A 267 0.78 4.39 41.49
C LEU A 267 -0.04 3.10 41.40
N LEU A 268 -1.08 2.98 42.22
CA LEU A 268 -2.03 1.87 42.17
C LEU A 268 -2.69 1.80 40.79
N TRP A 269 -3.21 2.93 40.29
CA TRP A 269 -3.79 3.01 38.94
C TRP A 269 -2.82 2.55 37.85
N GLY A 270 -1.55 2.97 37.90
CA GLY A 270 -0.52 2.56 36.95
C GLY A 270 -0.15 1.07 37.01
N LYS A 271 -0.38 0.39 38.15
CA LYS A 271 -0.29 -1.07 38.26
C LYS A 271 -1.49 -1.75 37.58
N ILE A 272 -2.71 -1.22 37.75
CA ILE A 272 -3.93 -1.73 37.10
C ILE A 272 -3.78 -1.74 35.58
N GLN A 273 -3.26 -0.66 34.99
CA GLN A 273 -3.08 -0.54 33.53
C GLN A 273 -2.05 -1.52 32.94
N ARG A 274 -1.22 -2.15 33.76
CA ARG A 274 -0.21 -3.13 33.33
C ARG A 274 -0.63 -4.58 33.62
N GLU A 275 -1.91 -4.80 33.94
CA GLU A 275 -2.46 -6.12 34.33
C GLU A 275 -1.70 -6.75 35.51
N ALA A 276 -1.06 -5.93 36.34
CA ALA A 276 -0.12 -6.37 37.40
C ALA A 276 -0.74 -6.23 38.80
N ILE A 277 -2.01 -6.62 38.97
CA ILE A 277 -2.63 -6.71 40.30
C ILE A 277 -2.98 -8.17 40.56
N ASP A 278 -2.49 -8.68 41.68
CA ASP A 278 -2.93 -9.96 42.21
C ASP A 278 -4.34 -9.80 42.79
N PHE A 279 -5.31 -10.51 42.20
CA PHE A 279 -6.69 -10.50 42.67
C PHE A 279 -6.88 -11.54 43.77
N GLU A 280 -7.04 -11.07 45.01
CA GLU A 280 -7.25 -11.91 46.19
C GLU A 280 -8.70 -11.75 46.71
N PRO A 281 -9.62 -12.65 46.34
CA PRO A 281 -11.00 -12.57 46.80
C PRO A 281 -11.11 -12.90 48.29
N VAL A 282 -11.81 -12.05 49.03
CA VAL A 282 -12.10 -12.23 50.46
C VAL A 282 -13.60 -12.12 50.72
N VAL A 283 -14.10 -12.85 51.72
CA VAL A 283 -15.47 -12.67 52.21
C VAL A 283 -15.54 -11.32 52.92
N CYS A 284 -16.45 -10.44 52.48
CA CYS A 284 -16.61 -9.12 53.04
C CYS A 284 -18.08 -8.76 53.27
N ASN A 285 -18.33 -7.94 54.29
CA ASN A 285 -19.67 -7.42 54.58
C ASN A 285 -19.91 -6.14 53.76
N ILE A 286 -20.72 -6.26 52.71
CA ILE A 286 -21.04 -5.16 51.80
C ILE A 286 -21.67 -3.97 52.56
N ARG A 287 -22.50 -4.23 53.58
CA ARG A 287 -23.15 -3.18 54.36
C ARG A 287 -22.12 -2.33 55.11
N GLU A 288 -21.17 -2.96 55.79
CA GLU A 288 -20.10 -2.27 56.51
C GLU A 288 -19.24 -1.42 55.56
N ILE A 289 -18.92 -1.94 54.38
CA ILE A 289 -18.16 -1.21 53.36
C ILE A 289 -18.95 0.04 52.90
N ILE A 290 -20.25 -0.10 52.65
CA ILE A 290 -21.09 1.02 52.21
C ILE A 290 -21.23 2.06 53.33
N GLU A 291 -21.48 1.63 54.57
CA GLU A 291 -21.64 2.52 55.72
C GLU A 291 -20.34 3.31 55.99
N SER A 292 -19.19 2.64 56.00
CA SER A 292 -17.86 3.26 56.16
C SER A 292 -17.58 4.31 55.08
N ASN A 293 -17.86 4.00 53.81
CA ASN A 293 -17.69 4.97 52.72
C ASN A 293 -18.69 6.13 52.79
N SER A 294 -19.92 5.89 53.25
CA SER A 294 -20.93 6.94 53.42
C SER A 294 -20.50 7.96 54.48
N GLU A 295 -19.85 7.49 55.55
CA GLU A 295 -19.36 8.33 56.64
C GLU A 295 -18.22 9.23 56.17
N ILE A 296 -17.28 8.68 55.38
CA ILE A 296 -16.20 9.45 54.73
C ILE A 296 -16.76 10.55 53.82
N LEU A 297 -17.87 10.29 53.11
CA LEU A 297 -18.47 11.22 52.16
C LEU A 297 -19.48 12.19 52.79
N SER A 298 -19.87 11.99 54.05
CA SER A 298 -20.90 12.75 54.75
C SER A 298 -20.71 14.27 54.68
N GLY A 299 -19.48 14.75 54.83
CA GLY A 299 -19.13 16.17 54.72
C GLY A 299 -19.40 16.76 53.32
N ASN A 300 -19.14 15.99 52.27
CA ASN A 300 -19.43 16.38 50.89
C ASN A 300 -20.93 16.33 50.59
N ILE A 301 -21.63 15.31 51.10
CA ILE A 301 -23.08 15.14 50.97
C ILE A 301 -23.80 16.33 51.60
N TYR A 302 -23.39 16.73 52.82
CA TYR A 302 -23.92 17.90 53.51
C TYR A 302 -23.64 19.20 52.73
N LYS A 303 -22.39 19.42 52.30
CA LYS A 303 -21.98 20.63 51.58
C LYS A 303 -22.72 20.78 50.24
N LYS A 304 -23.01 19.67 49.55
CA LYS A 304 -23.74 19.64 48.28
C LYS A 304 -25.26 19.50 48.44
N LYS A 305 -25.79 19.40 49.67
CA LYS A 305 -27.21 19.22 49.99
C LYS A 305 -27.84 18.01 49.28
N ILE A 306 -27.11 16.90 49.23
CA ILE A 306 -27.57 15.66 48.59
C ILE A 306 -28.25 14.78 49.64
N GLN A 307 -29.37 14.14 49.29
CA GLN A 307 -30.02 13.14 50.13
C GLN A 307 -29.47 11.75 49.77
N PHE A 308 -28.84 11.07 50.73
CA PHE A 308 -28.23 9.75 50.52
C PHE A 308 -28.96 8.71 51.38
N LYS A 309 -29.42 7.62 50.77
CA LYS A 309 -30.16 6.54 51.44
C LYS A 309 -29.55 5.19 51.05
N ILE A 310 -29.29 4.34 52.06
CA ILE A 310 -28.74 2.99 51.85
C ILE A 310 -29.91 2.00 51.96
N ASP A 311 -30.31 1.41 50.83
CA ASP A 311 -31.27 0.31 50.76
C ASP A 311 -30.52 -0.98 50.38
N ALA A 312 -29.92 -1.65 51.36
CA ALA A 312 -29.22 -2.92 51.17
C ALA A 312 -30.05 -4.09 51.72
N TYR A 313 -30.61 -4.91 50.83
CA TYR A 313 -31.25 -6.19 51.16
C TYR A 313 -30.16 -7.25 51.39
N VAL A 314 -30.28 -8.00 52.49
CA VAL A 314 -29.41 -9.14 52.84
C VAL A 314 -29.69 -10.31 51.90
#